data_AF-A0A7L4R8V4-F1
#
_entry.id   AF-A0A7L4R8V4-F1
#
_cell.length_a   1.000
_cell.length_b   1.000
_cell.length_c   1.000
_cell.angle_alpha   90.00
_cell.angle_beta   90.00
_cell.angle_gamma   90.00
#
_symmetry.space_group_name_H-M   'P 1'
#
loop_
_entity.id
_entity.type
_entity.pdbx_description
1 polymer ?
#
loop_
_entity_poly.entity_id
_entity_poly.type
_entity_poly.pdbx_seq_one_letter_code
_entity_poly.pdbx_strand_id
1 'polypeptide(L)'
;MDWRVLAFPAVIGVALFAWNNYLGALKTNEEAKRKITLVFLAVVLLFSAGFAMRLNPDGEIIDLGYYLTDFSFLLAYLLIAVAALLGQAKYHST
;
A
#
# COMPACT_ATOMS: atom_id res chain seq x y z
N MET A 1 -2.67 22.76 -6.55
CA MET A 1 -2.31 21.37 -6.90
C MET A 1 -2.00 20.66 -5.60
N ASP A 2 -2.85 19.72 -5.19
CA ASP A 2 -2.73 19.04 -3.89
C ASP A 2 -1.46 18.15 -3.88
N TRP A 3 -0.58 18.37 -2.91
CA TRP A 3 0.69 17.63 -2.78
C TRP A 3 0.46 16.11 -2.67
N ARG A 4 -0.73 15.68 -2.21
CA ARG A 4 -1.13 14.28 -2.13
C ARG A 4 -1.20 13.62 -3.52
N VAL A 5 -1.54 14.38 -4.57
CA VAL A 5 -1.60 13.91 -5.96
C VAL A 5 -0.20 13.66 -6.53
N LEU A 6 0.79 14.45 -6.11
CA LEU A 6 2.20 14.26 -6.47
C LEU A 6 2.88 13.18 -5.62
N ALA A 7 2.48 13.05 -4.35
CA ALA A 7 2.99 12.04 -3.45
C ALA A 7 2.56 10.63 -3.85
N PHE A 8 1.37 10.47 -4.45
CA PHE A 8 0.84 9.16 -4.79
C PHE A 8 1.69 8.34 -5.78
N PRO A 9 2.16 8.89 -6.92
CA PRO A 9 3.11 8.19 -7.79
C PRO A 9 4.44 7.88 -7.09
N ALA A 10 4.92 8.76 -6.21
CA ALA A 10 6.14 8.53 -5.44
C ALA A 10 5.97 7.39 -4.41
N VAL A 11 4.81 7.35 -3.73
CA VAL A 11 4.44 6.27 -2.80
C VAL A 11 4.29 4.96 -3.56
N ILE A 12 3.62 4.94 -4.72
CA ILE A 12 3.54 3.75 -5.58
C ILE A 12 4.95 3.32 -6.00
N GLY A 13 5.81 4.24 -6.44
CA GLY A 13 7.18 3.93 -6.86
C GLY A 13 8.03 3.33 -5.74
N VAL A 14 8.01 3.92 -4.55
CA VAL A 14 8.71 3.40 -3.37
C VAL A 14 8.14 2.06 -2.95
N ALA A 15 6.83 1.91 -2.99
CA ALA A 15 6.16 0.71 -2.55
C ALA A 15 6.39 -0.44 -3.57
N LEU A 16 6.43 -0.17 -4.89
CA LEU A 16 6.86 -1.11 -5.94
C LEU A 16 8.36 -1.45 -5.84
N PHE A 17 9.22 -0.50 -5.48
CA PHE A 17 10.63 -0.76 -5.26
C PHE A 17 10.86 -1.65 -4.02
N ALA A 18 10.21 -1.32 -2.91
CA ALA A 18 10.23 -2.13 -1.69
C ALA A 18 9.66 -3.53 -1.96
N TRP A 19 8.58 -3.60 -2.74
CA TRP A 19 7.96 -4.84 -3.23
C TRP A 19 8.94 -5.72 -3.99
N ASN A 20 9.65 -5.15 -4.98
CA ASN A 20 10.58 -5.90 -5.83
C ASN A 20 11.77 -6.44 -5.02
N ASN A 21 12.27 -5.65 -4.06
CA ASN A 21 13.33 -6.08 -3.14
C ASN A 21 12.84 -7.17 -2.16
N TYR A 22 11.61 -7.06 -1.65
CA TYR A 22 11.04 -8.03 -0.71
C TYR A 22 10.71 -9.37 -1.40
N LEU A 23 10.18 -9.33 -2.62
CA LEU A 23 9.95 -10.53 -3.44
C LEU A 23 11.26 -11.23 -3.82
N GLY A 24 12.33 -10.47 -4.10
CA GLY A 24 13.67 -11.01 -4.33
C GLY A 24 14.25 -11.73 -3.10
N ALA A 25 13.88 -11.29 -1.89
CA ALA A 25 14.28 -11.92 -0.63
C ALA A 25 13.45 -13.20 -0.30
N LEU A 26 12.22 -13.30 -0.80
CA LEU A 26 11.35 -14.47 -0.66
C LEU A 26 11.75 -15.59 -1.65
N LYS A 27 12.92 -16.21 -1.47
CA LYS A 27 13.41 -17.27 -2.37
C LYS A 27 12.66 -18.61 -2.31
N THR A 28 11.69 -18.80 -1.40
CA THR A 28 11.25 -20.17 -1.04
C THR A 28 9.75 -20.45 -0.96
N ASN A 29 8.85 -19.48 -1.22
CA ASN A 29 7.41 -19.81 -1.20
C ASN A 29 6.58 -18.94 -2.16
N GLU A 30 6.28 -19.48 -3.34
CA GLU A 30 5.42 -18.86 -4.37
C GLU A 30 4.03 -18.49 -3.83
N GLU A 31 3.52 -19.26 -2.86
CA GLU A 31 2.24 -18.97 -2.21
C GLU A 31 2.32 -17.70 -1.34
N ALA A 32 3.43 -17.52 -0.63
CA ALA A 32 3.66 -16.31 0.18
C ALA A 32 3.80 -15.08 -0.72
N LYS A 33 4.55 -15.17 -1.82
CA LYS A 33 4.63 -14.08 -2.81
C LYS A 33 3.24 -13.69 -3.31
N ARG A 34 2.43 -14.67 -3.74
CA ARG A 34 1.07 -14.43 -4.23
C ARG A 34 0.18 -13.74 -3.20
N LYS A 35 0.20 -14.22 -1.94
CA LYS A 35 -0.61 -13.64 -0.85
C LYS A 35 -0.26 -12.18 -0.62
N ILE A 36 1.03 -11.87 -0.55
CA ILE A 36 1.46 -10.50 -0.31
C ILE A 36 1.12 -9.63 -1.55
N THR A 37 1.25 -10.14 -2.79
CA THR A 37 0.87 -9.39 -4.01
C THR A 37 -0.61 -9.02 -3.98
N LEU A 38 -1.46 -9.96 -3.57
CA LEU A 38 -2.89 -9.73 -3.46
C LEU A 38 -3.23 -8.69 -2.40
N VAL A 39 -2.53 -8.70 -1.26
CA VAL A 39 -2.70 -7.66 -0.23
C VAL A 39 -2.32 -6.29 -0.77
N PHE A 40 -1.19 -6.19 -1.48
CA PHE A 40 -0.74 -4.93 -2.05
C PHE A 40 -1.68 -4.41 -3.15
N LEU A 41 -2.18 -5.32 -4.00
CA LEU A 41 -3.20 -5.00 -5.00
C LEU A 41 -4.48 -4.48 -4.34
N ALA A 42 -4.91 -5.08 -3.22
CA ALA A 42 -6.08 -4.63 -2.48
C ALA A 42 -5.93 -3.19 -1.96
N VAL A 43 -4.73 -2.80 -1.49
CA VAL A 43 -4.44 -1.41 -1.08
C VAL A 43 -4.59 -0.45 -2.26
N VAL A 44 -4.03 -0.81 -3.42
CA VAL A 44 -4.11 0.02 -4.64
C VAL A 44 -5.57 0.17 -5.11
N LEU A 45 -6.34 -0.90 -5.07
CA LEU A 45 -7.76 -0.89 -5.43
C LEU A 45 -8.59 -0.04 -4.47
N LEU A 46 -8.34 -0.14 -3.16
CA LEU A 46 -8.99 0.71 -2.15
C LEU A 46 -8.67 2.19 -2.37
N PHE A 47 -7.40 2.52 -2.63
CA PHE A 47 -7.05 3.89 -2.96
C PHE A 47 -7.78 4.37 -4.22
N SER A 48 -7.75 3.57 -5.29
CA SER A 48 -8.32 3.94 -6.59
C SER A 48 -9.83 4.14 -6.48
N ALA A 49 -10.52 3.28 -5.70
CA ALA A 49 -11.94 3.41 -5.41
C ALA A 49 -12.24 4.69 -4.62
N GLY A 50 -11.48 4.97 -3.55
CA GLY A 50 -11.64 6.20 -2.78
C GLY A 50 -11.35 7.46 -3.62
N PHE A 51 -10.34 7.42 -4.46
CA PHE A 51 -10.01 8.52 -5.37
C PHE A 51 -11.12 8.75 -6.39
N ALA A 52 -11.69 7.69 -6.96
CA ALA A 52 -12.82 7.80 -7.87
C ALA A 52 -14.06 8.39 -7.17
N MET A 53 -14.33 8.03 -5.92
CA MET A 53 -15.42 8.60 -5.13
C MET A 53 -15.26 10.11 -4.91
N ARG A 54 -14.03 10.62 -4.77
CA ARG A 54 -13.76 12.06 -4.66
C ARG A 54 -14.08 12.85 -5.94
N LEU A 55 -14.27 12.19 -7.07
CA LEU A 55 -14.69 12.82 -8.33
C LEU A 55 -16.21 12.92 -8.46
N ASN A 56 -16.97 12.35 -7.51
CA ASN A 56 -18.42 12.41 -7.52
C ASN A 56 -18.91 13.83 -7.14
N PRO A 57 -20.02 14.32 -7.72
CA PRO A 57 -20.62 15.60 -7.32
C PRO A 57 -21.32 15.58 -5.95
N ASP A 58 -21.63 14.41 -5.39
CA ASP A 58 -22.28 14.27 -4.08
C ASP A 58 -21.28 14.42 -2.93
N GLY A 59 -21.53 15.38 -2.03
CA GLY A 59 -20.66 15.70 -0.90
C GLY A 59 -20.42 14.53 0.05
N GLU A 60 -21.42 13.69 0.30
CA GLU A 60 -21.28 12.52 1.19
C GLU A 60 -20.34 11.46 0.58
N ILE A 61 -20.41 11.27 -0.74
CA ILE A 61 -19.56 10.33 -1.48
C ILE A 61 -18.12 10.86 -1.51
N ILE A 62 -17.93 12.18 -1.61
CA ILE A 62 -16.60 12.80 -1.54
C ILE A 62 -15.95 12.52 -0.18
N ASP A 63 -16.67 12.71 0.93
CA ASP A 63 -16.15 12.47 2.28
C ASP A 63 -15.77 11.00 2.50
N LEU A 64 -16.60 10.08 2.02
CA LEU A 64 -16.27 8.65 2.00
C LEU A 64 -15.02 8.38 1.15
N GLY A 65 -14.88 9.07 0.02
CA GLY A 65 -13.71 9.02 -0.83
C GLY A 65 -12.44 9.50 -0.12
N TYR A 66 -12.52 10.57 0.67
CA TYR A 66 -11.43 11.04 1.55
C TYR A 66 -11.08 10.01 2.63
N TYR A 67 -12.07 9.42 3.28
CA TYR A 67 -11.85 8.37 4.28
C TYR A 67 -11.16 7.14 3.69
N LEU A 68 -11.64 6.61 2.55
CA LEU A 68 -11.09 5.39 1.95
C LEU A 68 -9.62 5.54 1.53
N THR A 69 -9.29 6.70 0.98
CA THR A 69 -7.92 7.01 0.54
C THR A 69 -6.99 7.21 1.73
N ASP A 70 -7.39 7.94 2.76
CA ASP A 70 -6.59 8.09 4.00
C ASP A 70 -6.43 6.74 4.72
N PHE A 71 -7.47 5.90 4.73
CA PHE A 71 -7.40 4.53 5.22
C PHE A 71 -6.42 3.65 4.42
N SER A 72 -6.43 3.76 3.09
CA SER A 72 -5.49 3.01 2.24
C SER A 72 -4.04 3.40 2.49
N PHE A 73 -3.75 4.67 2.78
CA PHE A 73 -2.41 5.12 3.18
C PHE A 73 -2.00 4.50 4.52
N LEU A 74 -2.88 4.54 5.53
CA LEU A 74 -2.61 3.93 6.83
C LEU A 74 -2.30 2.43 6.68
N LEU A 75 -3.08 1.73 5.87
CA LEU A 75 -2.89 0.30 5.60
C LEU A 75 -1.53 0.04 4.92
N ALA A 76 -1.14 0.86 3.95
CA ALA A 76 0.18 0.77 3.31
C ALA A 76 1.32 0.95 4.32
N TYR A 77 1.24 1.96 5.18
CA TYR A 77 2.24 2.20 6.23
C TYR A 77 2.35 1.03 7.20
N LEU A 78 1.22 0.45 7.59
CA LEU A 78 1.19 -0.69 8.51
C LEU A 78 1.86 -1.92 7.90
N LEU A 79 1.64 -2.19 6.62
CA LEU A 79 2.32 -3.28 5.89
C LEU A 79 3.84 -3.07 5.84
N ILE A 80 4.29 -1.84 5.58
CA ILE A 80 5.72 -1.51 5.57
C ILE A 80 6.32 -1.69 6.97
N ALA A 81 5.63 -1.24 8.02
CA ALA A 81 6.08 -1.40 9.40
C ALA A 81 6.18 -2.87 9.80
N VAL A 82 5.19 -3.70 9.48
CA VAL A 82 5.23 -5.14 9.72
C VAL A 82 6.39 -5.80 8.96
N ALA A 83 6.58 -5.45 7.69
CA ALA A 83 7.69 -5.98 6.90
C ALA A 83 9.05 -5.60 7.50
N ALA A 84 9.20 -4.37 8.00
CA ALA A 84 10.41 -3.91 8.68
C ALA A 84 10.65 -4.66 9.99
N LEU A 85 9.62 -4.86 10.83
CA LEU A 85 9.71 -5.62 12.07
C LEU A 85 10.11 -7.08 11.81
N LEU A 86 9.51 -7.72 10.80
CA LEU A 86 9.87 -9.09 10.40
C LEU A 86 11.31 -9.16 9.88
N GLY A 87 11.74 -8.16 9.12
CA GLY A 87 13.13 -8.03 8.65
C GLY A 87 14.12 -7.92 9.81
N GLN A 88 13.82 -7.08 10.80
CA GLN A 88 14.65 -6.92 12.01
C GLN A 88 14.68 -8.18 12.86
N ALA A 89 13.53 -8.84 13.07
CA ALA A 89 13.44 -10.09 13.83
C ALA A 89 14.29 -11.20 13.19
N LYS A 90 14.32 -11.29 11.86
CA LYS A 90 15.18 -12.24 11.14
C LYS A 90 16.66 -11.91 11.30
N TYR A 91 17.04 -10.64 11.23
CA TYR A 91 18.43 -10.21 11.38
C TYR A 91 18.95 -10.44 12.81
N HIS A 92 18.12 -10.19 13.82
CA HIS A 92 18.51 -10.37 15.23
C HIS A 92 18.51 -11.85 15.69
N SER A 93 17.86 -12.74 14.94
CA SER A 93 17.82 -14.18 15.19
C SER A 93 19.00 -14.95 14.55
N THR A 94 19.89 -14.27 13.83
CA THR A 94 21.09 -14.85 13.18
C THR A 94 22.33 -14.39 13.92
#